data_AF-A0A9D6VRP0-F1
#
_entry.id   AF-A0A9D6VRP0-F1
#
_cell.length_a   1.000
_cell.length_b   1.000
_cell.length_c   1.000
_cell.angle_alpha   90.00
_cell.angle_beta   90.00
_cell.angle_gamma   90.00
#
_symmetry.space_group_name_H-M   'P 1'
#
loop_
_entity.id
_entity.type
_entity.pdbx_description
1 polymer ?
#
loop_
_entity_poly.entity_id
_entity_poly.type
_entity_poly.pdbx_seq_one_letter_code
_entity_poly.pdbx_strand_id
1 'polypeptide(L)'
;VTWVGYMGGVAKTVYADPILAGVAGAAVATFFTFLPSFLFILAGGPLVESTRGELKFTAPLTAITAAVVGVILNLAVFFAWHTFWPQGTAATPFTGGFDWFSMVVAILSFIALWKYKIDIMKVIGACAAVGLIYTFATGVAAP
;
A
#
# COMPACT_ATOMS: atom_id res chain seq x y z
N VAL A 1 2.79 -0.98 7.62
CA VAL A 1 1.87 -1.85 8.42
C VAL A 1 1.42 -1.19 9.71
N THR A 2 2.33 -0.69 10.54
CA THR A 2 2.03 -0.05 11.83
C THR A 2 1.08 1.15 11.69
N TRP A 3 1.36 2.05 10.75
CA TRP A 3 0.49 3.20 10.44
C TRP A 3 -0.91 2.79 9.98
N VAL A 4 -1.02 1.80 9.09
CA VAL A 4 -2.31 1.30 8.61
C VAL A 4 -3.09 0.65 9.76
N GLY A 5 -2.42 -0.09 10.64
CA GLY A 5 -3.01 -0.63 11.86
C GLY A 5 -3.50 0.46 12.82
N TYR A 6 -2.71 1.53 12.99
CA TYR A 6 -3.12 2.71 13.77
C TYR A 6 -4.40 3.33 13.22
N MET A 7 -4.41 3.65 11.92
CA MET A 7 -5.59 4.22 11.26
C MET A 7 -6.80 3.30 11.33
N GLY A 8 -6.60 1.98 11.21
CA GLY A 8 -7.67 1.00 11.38
C GLY A 8 -8.26 0.97 12.79
N GLY A 9 -7.40 1.05 13.82
CA GLY A 9 -7.83 1.12 15.22
C GLY A 9 -8.62 2.38 15.55
N VAL A 10 -8.14 3.54 15.07
CA VAL A 10 -8.85 4.83 15.22
C VAL A 10 -10.18 4.82 14.47
N ALA A 11 -10.19 4.39 13.20
CA ALA A 11 -11.39 4.40 12.35
C ALA A 11 -12.52 3.50 12.88
N LYS A 12 -12.17 2.45 13.63
CA LYS A 12 -13.14 1.53 14.27
C LYS A 12 -13.44 1.88 15.73
N THR A 13 -12.89 2.99 16.25
CA THR A 13 -13.11 3.45 17.63
C THR A 13 -13.00 2.32 18.65
N VAL A 14 -11.95 1.49 18.53
CA VAL A 14 -11.74 0.32 19.40
C VAL A 14 -11.66 0.73 20.88
N TYR A 15 -11.18 1.95 21.12
CA TYR A 15 -11.26 2.65 22.40
C TYR A 15 -11.83 4.06 22.20
N ALA A 16 -12.36 4.64 23.28
CA ALA A 16 -12.86 6.02 23.27
C ALA A 16 -11.75 7.05 23.07
N ASP A 17 -10.56 6.79 23.58
CA ASP A 17 -9.37 7.60 23.32
C ASP A 17 -8.77 7.21 21.95
N PRO A 18 -8.70 8.14 20.97
CA PRO A 18 -8.12 7.89 19.66
C PRO A 18 -6.65 7.45 19.71
N ILE A 19 -5.86 7.97 20.64
CA ILE A 19 -4.45 7.60 20.76
C ILE A 19 -4.34 6.15 21.19
N LEU A 20 -5.11 5.76 22.21
CA LEU A 20 -5.14 4.39 22.69
C LEU A 20 -5.69 3.42 21.63
N ALA A 21 -6.73 3.82 20.89
CA ALA A 21 -7.30 3.04 19.78
C ALA A 21 -6.27 2.80 18.69
N GLY A 22 -5.52 3.82 18.31
CA GLY A 22 -4.46 3.71 17.31
C GLY A 22 -3.27 2.89 17.80
N VAL A 23 -2.80 3.07 19.03
CA VAL A 23 -1.71 2.27 19.61
C VAL A 23 -2.09 0.80 19.68
N ALA A 24 -3.32 0.48 20.08
CA ALA A 24 -3.82 -0.89 20.10
C ALA A 24 -3.83 -1.50 18.67
N GLY A 25 -4.37 -0.78 17.69
CA GLY A 25 -4.38 -1.23 16.30
C GLY A 25 -2.97 -1.41 15.70
N ALA A 26 -2.05 -0.48 15.99
CA ALA A 26 -0.65 -0.59 15.59
C ALA A 26 0.06 -1.77 16.24
N ALA A 27 -0.19 -2.03 17.53
CA ALA A 27 0.39 -3.14 18.27
C ALA A 27 -0.08 -4.48 17.70
N VAL A 28 -1.38 -4.65 17.45
CA VAL A 28 -1.94 -5.87 16.82
C VAL A 28 -1.33 -6.08 15.44
N ALA A 29 -1.30 -5.05 14.60
CA ALA A 29 -0.75 -5.15 13.25
C ALA A 29 0.75 -5.52 13.27
N THR A 30 1.53 -4.93 14.18
CA THR A 30 2.96 -5.25 14.36
C THR A 30 3.15 -6.68 14.87
N PHE A 31 2.41 -7.06 15.90
CA PHE A 31 2.52 -8.38 16.51
C PHE A 31 2.25 -9.48 15.50
N PHE A 32 1.12 -9.41 14.78
CA PHE A 32 0.72 -10.47 13.86
C PHE A 32 1.44 -10.47 12.51
N THR A 33 2.19 -9.41 12.17
CA THR A 33 3.01 -9.40 10.94
C THR A 33 4.48 -9.70 11.21
N PHE A 34 5.04 -9.26 12.33
CA PHE A 34 6.46 -9.45 12.62
C PHE A 34 6.74 -10.68 13.50
N LEU A 35 5.95 -10.94 14.55
CA LEU A 35 6.25 -12.04 15.47
C LEU A 35 6.19 -13.41 14.79
N PRO A 36 5.13 -13.76 14.02
CA PRO A 36 5.12 -15.02 13.29
C PRO A 36 6.30 -15.14 12.33
N SER A 37 6.61 -14.09 11.57
CA SER A 37 7.74 -14.08 10.64
C SER A 37 9.08 -14.30 11.34
N PHE A 38 9.33 -13.64 12.49
CA PHE A 38 10.55 -13.88 13.26
C PHE A 38 10.62 -15.29 13.82
N LEU A 39 9.51 -15.84 14.32
CA LEU A 39 9.47 -17.23 14.77
C LEU A 39 9.82 -18.19 13.62
N PHE A 40 9.26 -18.00 12.43
CA PHE A 40 9.60 -18.81 11.26
C PHE A 40 11.05 -18.64 10.79
N ILE A 41 11.61 -17.42 10.86
CA ILE A 41 13.01 -17.18 10.51
C ILE A 41 13.95 -17.86 11.51
N LEU A 42 13.69 -17.74 12.82
CA LEU A 42 14.53 -18.30 13.87
C LEU A 42 14.42 -19.83 13.95
N ALA A 43 13.20 -20.36 13.89
CA ALA A 43 12.96 -21.81 13.90
C ALA A 43 13.35 -22.46 12.56
N GLY A 44 13.16 -21.75 11.45
CA GLY A 44 13.48 -22.22 10.10
C GLY A 44 14.92 -21.98 9.68
N GLY A 45 15.70 -21.18 10.41
CA GLY A 45 17.09 -20.85 10.10
C GLY A 45 17.99 -22.07 9.81
N PRO A 46 17.98 -23.11 10.66
CA PRO A 46 18.74 -24.34 10.42
C PRO A 46 18.30 -25.09 9.15
N LEU A 47 17.02 -25.05 8.83
CA LEU A 47 16.44 -25.72 7.65
C LEU A 47 16.74 -24.96 6.35
N VAL A 48 16.73 -23.62 6.42
CA VAL A 48 17.11 -22.72 5.31
C VAL A 48 18.60 -22.84 5.00
N GLU A 49 19.44 -23.06 6.01
CA GLU A 49 20.88 -23.25 5.82
C GLU A 49 21.22 -24.61 5.21
N SER A 50 20.49 -25.69 5.56
CA SER A 50 20.72 -27.02 4.99
C SER A 50 20.23 -27.17 3.54
N THR A 51 19.34 -26.29 3.07
CA THR A 51 18.83 -26.28 1.69
C THR A 51 19.46 -25.21 0.79
N ARG A 52 20.49 -24.51 1.28
CA ARG A 52 21.22 -23.49 0.53
C ARG A 52 22.01 -24.16 -0.62
N GLY A 53 21.47 -24.13 -1.84
CA GLY A 53 22.12 -24.67 -3.05
C GLY A 53 21.31 -25.70 -3.84
N GLU A 54 20.17 -26.15 -3.31
CA GLU A 54 19.30 -27.13 -3.97
C GLU A 54 18.40 -26.47 -5.04
N LEU A 55 18.69 -26.72 -6.32
CA LEU A 55 17.97 -26.18 -7.49
C LEU A 55 16.44 -26.41 -7.44
N LYS A 56 15.98 -27.45 -6.71
CA LYS A 56 14.55 -27.76 -6.51
C LYS A 56 13.75 -26.65 -5.80
N PHE A 57 14.40 -25.73 -5.07
CA PHE A 57 13.70 -24.65 -4.36
C PHE A 57 13.52 -23.38 -5.19
N THR A 58 14.10 -23.31 -6.39
CA THR A 58 13.96 -22.14 -7.28
C THR A 58 12.54 -22.02 -7.85
N ALA A 59 11.95 -23.13 -8.31
CA ALA A 59 10.61 -23.09 -8.92
C ALA A 59 9.50 -22.70 -7.92
N PRO A 60 9.44 -23.27 -6.69
CA PRO A 60 8.50 -22.80 -5.67
C PRO A 60 8.73 -21.35 -5.26
N LEU A 61 9.97 -20.90 -5.13
CA LEU A 61 10.29 -19.52 -4.75
C LEU A 61 9.84 -18.53 -5.83
N THR A 62 10.08 -18.83 -7.11
CA THR A 62 9.58 -18.04 -8.23
C THR A 62 8.04 -17.99 -8.22
N ALA A 63 7.36 -19.11 -7.96
CA ALA A 63 5.89 -19.13 -7.86
C ALA A 63 5.38 -18.22 -6.73
N ILE A 64 6.04 -18.21 -5.57
CA ILE A 64 5.72 -17.27 -4.47
C ILE A 64 5.93 -15.83 -4.92
N THR A 65 7.05 -15.50 -5.57
CA THR A 65 7.29 -14.13 -6.07
C THR A 65 6.23 -13.69 -7.08
N ALA A 66 5.82 -14.59 -7.99
CA ALA A 66 4.77 -14.32 -8.97
C ALA A 66 3.41 -14.07 -8.29
N ALA A 67 3.06 -14.86 -7.27
CA ALA A 67 1.84 -14.66 -6.50
C ALA A 67 1.84 -13.29 -5.79
N VAL A 68 2.96 -12.90 -5.16
CA VAL A 68 3.08 -11.61 -4.48
C VAL A 68 3.00 -10.44 -5.47
N VAL A 69 3.67 -10.53 -6.62
CA VAL A 69 3.58 -9.49 -7.68
C VAL A 69 2.15 -9.39 -8.21
N GLY A 70 1.45 -10.52 -8.38
CA GLY A 70 0.03 -10.54 -8.75
C GLY A 70 -0.87 -9.83 -7.75
N VAL A 71 -0.65 -10.04 -6.44
CA VAL A 71 -1.38 -9.34 -5.38
C VAL A 71 -1.09 -7.84 -5.40
N ILE A 72 0.16 -7.43 -5.60
CA ILE A 72 0.54 -6.00 -5.71
C ILE A 72 -0.18 -5.35 -6.90
N LEU A 73 -0.20 -6.02 -8.06
CA LEU A 73 -0.90 -5.53 -9.24
C LEU A 73 -2.41 -5.39 -8.97
N ASN A 74 -3.02 -6.39 -8.32
CA ASN A 74 -4.44 -6.35 -7.97
C ASN A 74 -4.77 -5.14 -7.08
N LEU A 75 -3.99 -4.91 -6.02
CA LEU A 75 -4.16 -3.75 -5.15
C LEU A 75 -3.91 -2.43 -5.88
N ALA A 76 -2.92 -2.37 -6.77
CA ALA A 76 -2.65 -1.18 -7.57
C ALA A 76 -3.86 -0.82 -8.46
N VAL A 77 -4.46 -1.80 -9.12
CA VAL A 77 -5.68 -1.60 -9.93
C VAL A 77 -6.86 -1.21 -9.05
N PHE A 78 -7.02 -1.84 -7.87
CA PHE A 78 -8.08 -1.50 -6.92
C PHE A 78 -8.00 -0.04 -6.47
N PHE A 79 -6.80 0.44 -6.12
CA PHE A 79 -6.59 1.85 -5.75
C PHE A 79 -6.78 2.78 -6.94
N ALA A 80 -6.23 2.45 -8.11
CA ALA A 80 -6.40 3.26 -9.31
C ALA A 80 -7.88 3.46 -9.67
N TRP A 81 -8.69 2.41 -9.56
CA TRP A 81 -10.14 2.51 -9.80
C TRP A 81 -10.81 3.48 -8.82
N HIS A 82 -10.57 3.35 -7.51
CA HIS A 82 -11.15 4.25 -6.50
C HIS A 82 -10.62 5.69 -6.60
N THR A 83 -9.38 5.86 -7.07
CA THR A 83 -8.78 7.19 -7.28
C THR A 83 -9.33 7.87 -8.54
N PHE A 84 -9.54 7.13 -9.63
CA PHE A 84 -10.03 7.72 -10.89
C PHE A 84 -11.55 7.90 -10.93
N TRP A 85 -12.29 7.06 -10.21
CA TRP A 85 -13.73 7.15 -10.01
C TRP A 85 -14.08 7.23 -8.51
N PRO A 86 -13.96 8.42 -7.88
CA PRO A 86 -14.25 8.59 -6.45
C PRO A 86 -15.69 8.25 -6.06
N GLN A 87 -16.62 8.39 -7.01
CA GLN A 87 -18.06 8.10 -6.82
C GLN A 87 -18.46 6.72 -7.35
N GLY A 88 -17.51 5.92 -7.84
CA GLY A 88 -17.74 4.57 -8.28
C GLY A 88 -18.06 3.67 -7.09
N THR A 89 -19.16 2.92 -7.16
CA THR A 89 -19.50 1.93 -6.13
C THR A 89 -19.58 0.54 -6.76
N ALA A 90 -19.57 -0.52 -5.95
CA ALA A 90 -19.69 -1.89 -6.45
C ALA A 90 -21.00 -2.13 -7.24
N ALA A 91 -22.07 -1.40 -6.92
CA ALA A 91 -23.33 -1.46 -7.65
C ALA A 91 -23.30 -0.67 -8.96
N THR A 92 -22.52 0.42 -9.01
CA THR A 92 -22.42 1.29 -10.18
C THR A 92 -20.95 1.70 -10.43
N PRO A 93 -20.15 0.85 -11.11
CA PRO A 93 -18.69 0.95 -11.09
C PRO A 93 -18.09 2.19 -11.76
N PHE A 94 -18.81 2.79 -12.71
CA PHE A 94 -18.35 3.93 -13.51
C PHE A 94 -19.23 5.17 -13.31
N THR A 95 -19.83 5.30 -12.13
CA THR A 95 -20.67 6.46 -11.79
C THR A 95 -19.83 7.62 -11.28
N GLY A 96 -20.20 8.82 -11.72
CA GLY A 96 -19.50 10.06 -11.40
C GLY A 96 -18.53 10.52 -12.48
N GLY A 97 -18.04 11.75 -12.32
CA GLY A 97 -17.02 12.33 -13.19
C GLY A 97 -15.69 11.61 -13.01
N PHE A 98 -14.98 11.43 -14.12
CA PHE A 98 -13.63 10.87 -14.12
C PHE A 98 -12.61 11.92 -13.65
N ASP A 99 -11.79 11.58 -12.67
CA ASP A 99 -10.75 12.49 -12.17
C ASP A 99 -9.51 12.48 -13.06
N TRP A 100 -9.52 13.38 -14.05
CA TRP A 100 -8.40 13.57 -14.97
C TRP A 100 -7.14 14.10 -14.28
N PHE A 101 -7.27 14.87 -13.20
CA PHE A 101 -6.13 15.43 -12.48
C PHE A 101 -5.33 14.31 -11.81
N SER A 102 -6.01 13.44 -11.07
CA SER A 102 -5.37 12.28 -10.41
C SER A 102 -4.74 11.32 -11.42
N MET A 103 -5.37 11.11 -12.58
CA MET A 103 -4.80 10.30 -13.65
C MET A 103 -3.50 10.89 -14.21
N VAL A 104 -3.46 12.19 -14.49
CA VAL A 104 -2.26 12.86 -15.00
C VAL A 104 -1.12 12.78 -13.98
N VAL A 105 -1.41 13.04 -12.70
CA VAL A 105 -0.42 12.91 -11.62
C VAL A 105 0.09 11.47 -11.51
N ALA A 106 -0.78 10.47 -11.63
CA ALA A 106 -0.38 9.06 -11.61
C ALA A 106 0.55 8.70 -12.78
N ILE A 107 0.23 9.13 -14.01
CA ILE A 107 1.08 8.87 -15.20
C ILE A 107 2.43 9.57 -15.06
N LEU A 108 2.45 10.84 -14.64
CA LEU A 108 3.69 11.59 -14.43
C LEU A 108 4.56 10.94 -13.36
N SER A 109 3.97 10.49 -12.25
CA SER A 109 4.66 9.76 -11.19
C SER A 109 5.23 8.45 -11.68
N PHE A 110 4.46 7.70 -12.47
CA PHE A 110 4.91 6.43 -13.05
C PHE A 110 6.11 6.64 -13.98
N ILE A 111 6.08 7.67 -14.84
CA ILE A 111 7.20 8.01 -15.72
C ILE A 111 8.42 8.46 -14.89
N ALA A 112 8.22 9.27 -13.85
CA ALA A 112 9.28 9.72 -12.93
C ALA A 112 10.02 8.54 -12.28
N LEU A 113 9.28 7.52 -11.84
CA LEU A 113 9.85 6.33 -11.21
C LEU A 113 10.48 5.39 -12.24
N TRP A 114 9.80 5.10 -13.36
CA TRP A 114 10.26 4.09 -14.30
C TRP A 114 11.38 4.58 -15.22
N LYS A 115 11.22 5.76 -15.82
CA LYS A 115 12.19 6.31 -16.80
C LYS A 115 13.33 7.06 -16.12
N TYR A 116 12.99 7.92 -15.15
CA TYR A 116 13.97 8.81 -14.51
C TYR A 116 14.56 8.21 -13.22
N LYS A 117 14.01 7.09 -12.72
CA LYS A 117 14.48 6.39 -11.51
C LYS A 117 14.65 7.33 -10.32
N ILE A 118 13.76 8.31 -10.21
CA ILE A 118 13.76 9.28 -9.12
C ILE A 118 13.42 8.54 -7.82
N ASP A 119 14.06 8.96 -6.73
CA ASP A 119 13.78 8.43 -5.39
C ASP A 119 12.29 8.53 -5.04
N ILE A 120 11.76 7.44 -4.47
CA ILE A 120 10.33 7.28 -4.17
C ILE A 120 9.86 8.36 -3.19
N MET A 121 10.66 8.72 -2.19
CA MET A 121 10.27 9.73 -1.20
C MET A 121 10.15 11.11 -1.84
N LYS A 122 11.01 11.44 -2.82
CA LYS A 122 10.90 12.69 -3.59
C LYS A 122 9.64 12.73 -4.43
N VAL A 123 9.29 11.64 -5.10
CA VAL A 123 8.06 11.56 -5.91
C VAL A 123 6.82 11.69 -5.02
N ILE A 124 6.77 10.98 -3.89
CA ILE A 124 5.67 11.10 -2.91
C ILE A 124 5.55 12.55 -2.42
N GLY A 125 6.67 13.19 -2.04
CA GLY A 125 6.68 14.57 -1.59
C GLY A 125 6.20 15.56 -2.65
N ALA A 126 6.63 15.37 -3.90
CA ALA A 126 6.18 16.20 -5.02
C ALA A 126 4.68 16.04 -5.29
N CYS A 127 4.17 14.81 -5.31
CA CYS A 127 2.74 14.56 -5.52
C CYS A 127 1.89 15.13 -4.38
N ALA A 128 2.34 15.00 -3.13
CA ALA A 128 1.68 15.60 -1.98
C ALA A 128 1.65 17.13 -2.08
N ALA A 129 2.75 17.77 -2.48
CA ALA A 129 2.82 19.21 -2.68
C ALA A 129 1.90 19.67 -3.82
N VAL A 130 1.89 18.97 -4.95
CA VAL A 130 1.02 19.26 -6.10
C VAL A 130 -0.46 19.12 -5.72
N GLY A 131 -0.83 18.06 -5.02
CA GLY A 131 -2.20 17.87 -4.51
C GLY A 131 -2.61 18.97 -3.54
N LEU A 132 -1.72 19.33 -2.61
CA LEU A 132 -1.96 20.41 -1.64
C LEU A 132 -2.16 21.77 -2.33
N ILE A 133 -1.29 22.14 -3.26
CA ILE A 133 -1.41 23.38 -4.05
C ILE A 133 -2.73 23.38 -4.82
N TYR A 134 -3.11 22.25 -5.42
CA TYR A 134 -4.36 22.13 -6.15
C TYR A 134 -5.59 22.32 -5.24
N THR A 135 -5.60 21.72 -4.06
CA THR A 135 -6.67 21.89 -3.06
C THR A 135 -6.80 23.34 -2.61
N PHE A 136 -5.67 24.01 -2.31
CA PHE A 136 -5.69 25.42 -1.91
C PHE A 136 -6.10 26.36 -3.05
N ALA A 137 -5.75 26.05 -4.30
CA ALA A 137 -6.09 26.88 -5.46
C ALA A 137 -7.55 26.74 -5.90
N THR A 138 -8.15 25.56 -5.72
CA THR A 138 -9.53 25.29 -6.17
C THR A 138 -10.57 25.44 -5.06
N GLY A 139 -10.16 25.51 -3.78
CA GLY A 139 -11.06 25.61 -2.62
C GLY A 139 -11.93 24.36 -2.40
N VAL A 140 -11.75 23.34 -3.24
CA VAL A 140 -12.40 22.04 -3.16
C VAL A 140 -11.47 21.13 -2.38
N ALA A 141 -11.94 20.62 -1.25
CA ALA A 141 -11.25 19.54 -0.53
C ALA A 141 -10.93 18.44 -1.55
N ALA A 142 -9.67 18.00 -1.61
CA ALA A 142 -9.26 16.90 -2.48
C ALA A 142 -10.28 15.75 -2.37
N PRO A 143 -10.67 15.12 -3.50
CA PRO A 143 -11.65 14.05 -3.50
C PRO A 143 -11.26 12.89 -2.56
#